data_AF-A0A1M7UUD2-F1
#
_entry.id   AF-A0A1M7UUD2-F1
#
_cell.length_a   1.000
_cell.length_b   1.000
_cell.length_c   1.000
_cell.angle_alpha   90.00
_cell.angle_beta   90.00
_cell.angle_gamma   90.00
#
_symmetry.space_group_name_H-M   'P 1'
#
loop_
_entity.id
_entity.type
_entity.pdbx_description
1 polymer ?
#
loop_
_entity_poly.entity_id
_entity_poly.type
_entity_poly.pdbx_seq_one_letter_code
_entity_poly.pdbx_strand_id
1 'polypeptide(L)' 'MDNNFKICPNSPNHIVVGGFPEFVCTECATEWVLTNRLGKLSILYTQFNKEGNVVKRWRVPIVSVNDKKMKRRRLTA' A
#
# COMPACT_ATOMS: atom_id res chain seq x y z
N MET A 1 12.40 -6.79 -5.32
CA MET A 1 11.17 -6.30 -4.67
C MET A 1 10.47 -5.40 -5.66
N ASP A 2 9.23 -5.71 -6.05
CA ASP A 2 8.47 -4.86 -6.95
C ASP A 2 8.29 -3.46 -6.34
N ASN A 3 8.75 -2.43 -7.06
CA ASN A 3 8.68 -1.01 -6.69
C ASN A 3 7.25 -0.43 -6.69
N ASN A 4 6.21 -1.27 -6.59
CA ASN A 4 4.80 -0.87 -6.67
C ASN A 4 4.35 0.04 -5.51
N PHE A 5 5.19 0.26 -4.49
CA PHE A 5 4.94 1.21 -3.40
C PHE A 5 5.12 2.68 -3.81
N LYS A 6 5.76 2.95 -4.95
CA LYS A 6 5.90 4.31 -5.51
C LYS A 6 4.69 4.74 -6.36
N ILE A 7 3.64 3.92 -6.43
CA ILE A 7 2.43 4.21 -7.20
C ILE A 7 1.35 4.69 -6.23
N CYS A 8 0.70 5.81 -6.56
CA CYS A 8 -0.40 6.33 -5.76
C CYS A 8 -1.59 5.34 -5.78
N PRO A 9 -2.21 5.06 -4.62
CA PRO A 9 -3.30 4.08 -4.52
C PRO A 9 -4.61 4.55 -5.18
N ASN A 10 -4.75 5.86 -5.40
CA ASN A 10 -5.96 6.46 -5.96
C ASN A 10 -5.87 6.65 -7.49
N SER A 11 -4.65 6.79 -8.04
CA SER A 11 -4.42 6.99 -9.47
C SER A 11 -2.96 6.73 -9.83
N PRO A 12 -2.67 5.91 -10.86
CA PRO A 12 -1.29 5.62 -11.27
C PRO A 12 -0.57 6.81 -11.92
N ASN A 13 -1.33 7.83 -12.36
CA ASN A 13 -0.78 9.02 -13.00
C ASN A 13 -0.31 10.08 -11.99
N HIS A 14 -0.65 9.92 -10.71
CA HIS A 14 -0.26 10.92 -9.72
C HIS A 14 1.22 10.81 -9.37
N ILE A 15 1.82 11.96 -9.11
CA ILE A 15 3.19 12.07 -8.68
C ILE A 15 3.26 11.69 -7.20
N VAL A 16 4.11 10.71 -6.92
CA VAL A 16 4.44 10.29 -5.55
C VAL A 16 5.83 10.79 -5.23
N VAL A 17 5.95 11.52 -4.12
CA VAL A 17 7.20 12.00 -3.55
C VAL A 17 7.51 11.22 -2.26
N GLY A 18 8.76 11.30 -1.80
CA GLY A 18 9.24 10.57 -0.64
C GLY A 18 10.14 9.38 -0.99
N GLY A 19 10.37 8.52 0.00
CA GLY A 19 11.31 7.42 -0.07
C GLY A 19 11.09 6.44 1.06
N PHE A 20 11.49 5.18 0.86
CA PHE A 20 11.23 4.12 1.83
C PHE A 20 11.65 4.54 3.25
N PRO A 21 10.76 4.42 4.27
CA PRO A 21 9.46 3.72 4.24
C PRO A 21 8.23 4.61 3.99
N GLU A 22 8.40 5.92 3.75
CA GLU A 22 7.34 6.92 3.74
C GLU A 22 7.13 7.55 2.36
N PHE A 23 5.88 7.60 1.91
CA PHE A 23 5.51 8.09 0.59
C PHE A 23 4.32 9.02 0.71
N VAL A 24 4.29 10.03 -0.15
CA VAL A 24 3.25 11.05 -0.17
C VAL A 24 2.81 11.30 -1.60
N CYS A 25 1.50 11.30 -1.83
CA CYS A 25 0.88 11.82 -3.03
C CYS A 25 0.23 13.16 -2.69
N THR A 26 0.81 14.25 -3.22
CA THR A 26 0.36 15.61 -2.95
C THR A 26 -0.95 15.95 -3.64
N GLU A 27 -1.27 15.29 -4.76
CA GLU A 27 -2.49 15.55 -5.53
C GLU A 27 -3.77 15.09 -4.81
N CYS A 28 -3.71 13.95 -4.13
CA CYS A 28 -4.84 13.41 -3.38
C CYS A 28 -4.67 13.49 -1.87
N ALA A 29 -3.66 14.24 -1.41
CA ALA A 29 -3.28 14.38 -0.01
C ALA A 29 -3.27 13.02 0.73
N THR A 30 -2.65 12.02 0.11
CA THR A 30 -2.60 10.65 0.65
C THR A 30 -1.17 10.26 0.91
N GLU A 31 -0.90 9.82 2.13
CA GLU A 31 0.41 9.39 2.59
C GLU A 31 0.36 7.91 2.95
N TRP A 32 1.48 7.21 2.81
CA TRP A 32 1.59 5.85 3.28
C TRP A 32 2.96 5.46 3.79
N VAL A 33 2.94 4.61 4.80
CA VAL A 33 4.15 4.13 5.48
C VAL A 33 4.18 2.60 5.43
N LEU A 34 5.32 2.04 5.04
CA LEU A 34 5.59 0.62 5.20
C LEU A 34 5.92 0.32 6.67
N THR A 35 5.16 -0.59 7.24
CA THR A 35 5.28 -1.03 8.62
C THR A 35 5.59 -2.52 8.64
N ASN A 36 6.52 -2.93 9.49
CA ASN A 36 6.80 -4.33 9.78
C ASN A 36 6.45 -4.60 11.23
N ARG A 37 5.36 -5.34 11.47
CA ARG A 37 4.96 -5.72 12.83
C ARG A 37 4.98 -7.24 12.94
N LEU A 38 5.83 -7.76 13.85
CA LEU A 38 5.97 -9.20 14.09
C LEU A 38 6.28 -10.00 12.82
N GLY A 39 7.16 -9.48 11.95
CA GLY A 39 7.54 -10.11 10.68
C GLY A 39 6.50 -10.02 9.57
N LYS A 40 5.38 -9.33 9.80
CA LYS A 40 4.33 -9.09 8.79
C LYS A 40 4.47 -7.67 8.25
N LEU A 41 4.88 -7.59 6.98
CA LEU A 41 4.98 -6.32 6.26
C LEU A 41 3.58 -5.85 5.83
N SER A 42 3.25 -4.60 6.10
CA SER A 42 1.99 -3.97 5.70
C SER A 42 2.15 -2.49 5.42
N ILE A 43 1.32 -1.95 4.55
CA ILE A 43 1.29 -0.52 4.23
C ILE A 43 0.13 0.10 4.98
N LEU A 44 0.38 1.19 5.71
CA LEU A 44 -0.66 2.01 6.31
C LEU A 44 -0.85 3.26 5.45
N TYR A 45 -2.01 3.40 4.82
CA TYR A 45 -2.40 4.58 4.06
C TYR A 45 -3.23 5.53 4.93
N THR A 46 -2.98 6.83 4.81
CA THR A 46 -3.75 7.91 5.45
C THR A 46 -4.05 8.98 4.41
N GLN A 47 -5.32 9.31 4.23
CA GLN A 47 -5.76 10.38 3.35
C GLN A 47 -6.26 11.55 4.18
N PHE A 48 -5.88 12.75 3.75
CA PHE A 48 -6.23 14.02 4.37
C PHE A 48 -7.17 14.82 3.47
N ASN A 49 -8.00 15.68 4.05
CA ASN A 49 -8.69 16.74 3.32
C ASN A 49 -7.81 18.00 3.24
N LYS A 50 -8.35 19.07 2.64
CA LYS A 50 -7.62 20.34 2.42
C LYS A 50 -7.28 21.05 3.73
N GLU A 51 -8.03 20.77 4.79
CA GLU A 51 -7.83 21.31 6.13
C GLU A 51 -6.80 20.52 6.94
N GLY A 52 -6.22 19.44 6.38
CA GLY A 52 -5.24 18.59 7.04
C GLY A 52 -5.86 17.56 8.00
N ASN A 53 -7.18 17.37 7.97
CA ASN A 53 -7.86 16.37 8.77
C ASN A 53 -7.86 15.01 8.08
N VAL A 54 -7.70 13.93 8.85
CA VAL A 54 -7.75 12.57 8.34
C VAL A 54 -9.18 12.22 7.95
N VAL A 55 -9.40 11.96 6.67
CA VAL A 55 -10.70 11.50 6.14
C VAL A 55 -10.78 9.99 5.99
N LYS A 56 -9.63 9.34 5.77
CA LYS A 56 -9.60 7.88 5.56
C LYS A 56 -8.26 7.32 5.99
N ARG A 57 -8.29 6.17 6.66
CA ARG A 57 -7.08 5.40 7.02
C ARG A 57 -7.34 3.92 6.81
N TRP A 58 -6.45 3.24 6.08
CA TRP A 58 -6.60 1.80 5.82
C TRP A 58 -5.24 1.10 5.73
N ARG A 59 -5.22 -0.19 6.04
CA ARG A 59 -4.01 -1.00 6.03
C ARG A 59 -4.10 -2.10 4.98
N VAL A 60 -3.03 -2.26 4.19
CA VAL A 60 -2.91 -3.32 3.20
C VAL A 60 -1.76 -4.25 3.57
N PRO A 61 -2.00 -5.54 3.85
CA PRO A 61 -0.91 -6.47 4.10
C PRO A 61 -0.13 -6.71 2.79
N ILE A 62 1.20 -6.64 2.86
CA ILE A 62 2.07 -7.04 1.76
C ILE A 62 2.28 -8.53 1.92
N VAL A 63 1.37 -9.31 1.33
CA VAL A 63 1.54 -10.77 1.29
C VAL A 63 2.71 -11.03 0.33
N SER A 64 3.84 -11.47 0.88
CA SER A 64 4.93 -11.99 0.06
C SER A 64 4.35 -13.04 -0.87
N VAL A 65 4.60 -12.90 -2.17
CA VAL A 65 4.01 -13.72 -3.25
C VAL A 65 4.32 -15.23 -3.08
N ASN A 66 5.16 -15.62 -2.12
CA ASN A 66 5.45 -17.01 -1.80
C ASN A 66 4.28 -17.81 -1.18
N ASP A 67 3.22 -17.19 -0.66
CA ASP A 67 2.07 -17.94 -0.12
C ASP A 67 0.97 -18.24 -1.15
N LYS A 68 1.01 -17.64 -2.35
CA LYS A 68 0.03 -17.94 -3.42
C LYS A 68 0.36 -19.20 -4.24
N LYS A 69 1.35 -20.00 -3.81
CA LYS A 69 1.64 -21.33 -4.36
C LYS A 69 1.04 -22.49 -3.53
N MET A 70 -0.08 -22.30 -2.83
CA MET A 70 -0.78 -23.45 -2.24
C MET A 70 -2.29 -23.24 -2.16
N LYS A 71 -2.96 -23.33 -3.32
CA LYS A 71 -4.34 -23.86 -3.50
C LYS A 71 -4.75 -23.77 -4.98
N ARG A 72 -4.02 -24.44 -5.87
CA ARG A 72 -4.71 -25.02 -7.05
C ARG A 72 -5.45 -26.23 -6.49
N ARG A 73 -6.67 -26.03 -6.00
CA ARG A 73 -7.59 -27.16 -5.80
C ARG A 73 -7.73 -27.84 -7.16
N ARG A 74 -7.38 -29.12 -7.24
CA ARG A 74 -7.72 -29.99 -8.36
C ARG A 74 -9.21 -29.78 -8.66
N LEU A 75 -9.51 -29.25 -9.85
CA LEU A 75 -10.78 -29.54 -10.48
C LEU A 75 -10.65 -30.98 -10.99
N THR A 76 -11.18 -31.91 -10.22
CA THR A 76 -11.56 -33.22 -10.71
C THR A 76 -12.74 -33.04 -11.65
N ALA A 77 -12.60 -33.53 -12.88
CA ALA A 77 -13.68 -34.07 -13.68
C ALA A 77 -13.13 -35.37 -14.28
#